data_AF-A0AAN6P3U3-F1
#
_entry.id   AF-A0AAN6P3U3-F1
#
_cell.length_a   1.000
_cell.length_b   1.000
_cell.length_c   1.000
_cell.angle_alpha   90.00
_cell.angle_beta   90.00
_cell.angle_gamma   90.00
#
_symmetry.space_group_name_H-M   'P 1'
#
loop_
_entity.id
_entity.type
_entity.pdbx_description
1 polymer ?
#
loop_
_entity_poly.entity_id
_entity_poly.type
_entity_poly.pdbx_seq_one_letter_code
_entity_poly.pdbx_strand_id
1 'polypeptide(L)'
;MAQRHFWDQTEAASSRIVVVDEFSADAQQKGREAAVWHAWEHIPRPYFPDHAPVGTDHYAIEREAYRGPQARTPKHIPDVIVVRVRHAPPVAQPAPGQRPQRPQERDVLWIECKAPSDMAPHGWHAVLGEATERLDSAHGNREVFLILAIGMKWMCFLWNPAAPLPANQKLRMRMANNAGFWDDIDNRIRPIPAGTLPGQRHIVNNVIETNLAYTLNYWDVNPTTNLQAHLADLTLLENLFAIIQNHQYIGWNPDHF
;
A
#
# COMPACT_ATOMS: atom_id res chain seq x y z
N MET A 1 -18.16 20.31 2.40
CA MET A 1 -16.75 20.50 2.84
C MET A 1 -15.88 20.26 1.62
N ALA A 2 -14.85 21.06 1.38
CA ALA A 2 -13.93 20.81 0.27
C ALA A 2 -13.21 19.46 0.50
N GLN A 3 -13.00 18.69 -0.57
CA GLN A 3 -12.21 17.47 -0.51
C GLN A 3 -10.76 17.85 -0.22
N ARG A 4 -10.17 17.21 0.79
CA ARG A 4 -8.80 17.46 1.23
C ARG A 4 -7.88 16.46 0.52
N HIS A 5 -6.99 16.94 -0.34
CA HIS A 5 -6.12 16.09 -1.12
C HIS A 5 -4.76 15.93 -0.43
N PHE A 6 -4.19 14.73 -0.41
CA PHE A 6 -2.87 14.52 0.22
C PHE A 6 -1.74 15.33 -0.43
N TRP A 7 -1.94 15.77 -1.67
CA TRP A 7 -0.98 16.61 -2.40
C TRP A 7 -1.23 18.12 -2.24
N ASP A 8 -2.25 18.53 -1.48
CA ASP A 8 -2.43 19.94 -1.13
C ASP A 8 -1.21 20.42 -0.31
N GLN A 9 -0.74 21.65 -0.58
CA GLN A 9 0.47 22.18 0.07
C GLN A 9 0.36 22.31 1.60
N THR A 10 -0.87 22.33 2.13
CA THR A 10 -1.14 22.33 3.57
C THR A 10 -0.99 20.95 4.20
N GLU A 11 -0.96 19.88 3.41
CA GLU A 11 -0.74 18.53 3.89
C GLU A 11 0.73 18.21 4.04
N ALA A 12 1.07 17.58 5.17
CA ALA A 12 2.42 17.09 5.42
C ALA A 12 2.90 16.14 4.30
N ALA A 13 2.00 15.33 3.75
CA ALA A 13 2.30 14.41 2.64
C ALA A 13 2.89 15.12 1.42
N SER A 14 2.37 16.28 1.04
CA SER A 14 2.84 17.06 -0.13
C SER A 14 4.35 17.38 -0.05
N SER A 15 4.81 17.85 1.12
CA SER A 15 6.24 18.11 1.38
C SER A 15 7.09 16.83 1.40
N ARG A 16 6.56 15.71 1.91
CA ARG A 16 7.29 14.44 1.96
C ARG A 16 7.45 13.82 0.59
N ILE A 17 6.48 13.99 -0.30
CA ILE A 17 6.56 13.53 -1.68
C ILE A 17 7.68 14.26 -2.44
N VAL A 18 7.86 15.57 -2.23
CA VAL A 18 8.98 16.32 -2.84
C VAL A 18 10.34 15.75 -2.41
N VAL A 19 10.48 15.41 -1.13
CA VAL A 19 11.71 14.79 -0.62
C VAL A 19 11.99 13.43 -1.30
N VAL A 20 10.97 12.65 -1.64
CA VAL A 20 11.15 11.40 -2.39
C VAL A 20 11.68 11.67 -3.80
N ASP A 21 11.19 12.71 -4.47
CA ASP A 21 11.65 13.10 -5.82
C ASP A 21 13.09 13.62 -5.83
N GLU A 22 13.43 14.52 -4.91
CA GLU A 22 14.79 15.04 -4.72
C GLU A 22 15.82 13.90 -4.56
N PHE A 23 15.44 12.85 -3.84
CA PHE A 23 16.28 11.68 -3.64
C PHE A 23 16.24 10.67 -4.78
N SER A 24 15.19 10.68 -5.61
CA SER A 24 15.12 9.85 -6.81
C SER A 24 16.06 10.37 -7.91
N ALA A 25 16.39 11.66 -7.90
CA ALA A 25 17.33 12.28 -8.84
C ALA A 25 18.81 12.00 -8.53
N ASP A 26 19.16 11.62 -7.30
CA ASP A 26 20.53 11.31 -6.89
C ASP A 26 20.84 9.81 -7.08
N ALA A 27 21.29 9.44 -8.29
CA ALA A 27 21.60 8.07 -8.68
C ALA A 27 22.73 7.39 -7.86
N GLN A 28 23.46 8.13 -7.01
CA GLN A 28 24.57 7.57 -6.24
C GLN A 28 24.17 7.00 -4.87
N GLN A 29 22.94 7.19 -4.40
CA GLN A 29 22.58 6.89 -3.01
C GLN A 29 21.62 5.71 -2.88
N LYS A 30 22.19 4.49 -2.89
CA LYS A 30 21.52 3.24 -2.50
C LYS A 30 21.04 3.33 -1.04
N GLY A 31 19.80 2.92 -0.75
CA GLY A 31 19.31 2.70 0.62
C GLY A 31 18.45 3.81 1.26
N ARG A 32 17.70 4.59 0.47
CA ARG A 32 16.79 5.64 0.98
C ARG A 32 15.33 5.23 1.04
N GLU A 33 15.06 4.03 1.55
CA GLU A 33 13.70 3.57 1.88
C GLU A 33 13.01 4.56 2.84
N ALA A 34 13.78 5.16 3.76
CA ALA A 34 13.46 6.30 4.63
C ALA A 34 12.47 7.31 4.07
N ALA A 35 12.81 7.92 2.94
CA ALA A 35 12.01 8.99 2.37
C ALA A 35 10.67 8.47 1.85
N VAL A 36 10.68 7.27 1.25
CA VAL A 36 9.51 6.64 0.66
C VAL A 36 8.51 6.31 1.77
N TRP A 37 8.91 5.58 2.81
CA TRP A 37 7.95 5.27 3.88
C TRP A 37 7.53 6.49 4.67
N HIS A 38 8.38 7.51 4.84
CA HIS A 38 7.94 8.77 5.47
C HIS A 38 6.83 9.45 4.66
N ALA A 39 6.91 9.44 3.32
CA ALA A 39 5.82 9.94 2.49
C ALA A 39 4.57 9.08 2.63
N TRP A 40 4.72 7.75 2.53
CA TRP A 40 3.60 6.80 2.62
C TRP A 40 2.99 6.67 4.03
N GLU A 41 3.67 7.12 5.08
CA GLU A 41 3.10 7.28 6.42
C GLU A 41 2.13 8.48 6.47
N HIS A 42 2.35 9.50 5.64
CA HIS A 42 1.55 10.73 5.65
C HIS A 42 0.45 10.74 4.58
N ILE A 43 0.67 10.12 3.42
CA ILE A 43 -0.29 10.08 2.31
C ILE A 43 -1.68 9.57 2.74
N PRO A 44 -1.81 8.49 3.54
CA PRO A 44 -3.12 7.96 3.91
C PRO A 44 -3.81 8.78 5.02
N ARG A 45 -3.09 9.60 5.80
CA ARG A 45 -3.62 10.28 7.01
C ARG A 45 -4.88 11.12 6.77
N PRO A 46 -5.02 11.89 5.67
CA PRO A 46 -6.24 12.65 5.40
C PRO A 46 -7.49 11.77 5.22
N TYR A 47 -7.31 10.50 4.85
CA TYR A 47 -8.38 9.55 4.58
C TYR A 47 -8.58 8.56 5.74
N PHE A 48 -7.59 8.32 6.59
CA PHE A 48 -7.70 7.39 7.70
C PHE A 48 -7.41 8.10 9.03
N PRO A 49 -8.37 8.89 9.55
CA PRO A 49 -8.17 9.64 10.77
C PRO A 49 -8.03 8.70 11.97
N ASP A 50 -7.09 9.06 12.84
CA ASP A 50 -6.78 8.36 14.10
C ASP A 50 -7.75 8.69 15.25
N HIS A 51 -8.63 9.65 15.00
CA HIS A 51 -9.66 10.07 15.92
C HIS A 51 -11.02 9.89 15.29
N ALA A 52 -11.89 9.14 15.99
CA ALA A 52 -13.29 8.99 15.64
C ALA A 52 -14.16 9.22 16.88
N PRO A 53 -15.43 9.59 16.72
CA PRO A 53 -16.38 9.62 17.83
C PRO A 53 -16.38 8.32 18.64
N VAL A 54 -16.63 8.42 19.94
CA VAL A 54 -16.71 7.27 20.84
C VAL A 54 -17.72 6.25 20.30
N GLY A 55 -17.31 4.98 20.20
CA GLY A 55 -18.14 3.88 19.70
C GLY A 55 -18.14 3.73 18.18
N THR A 56 -17.26 4.43 17.46
CA THR A 56 -17.04 4.25 16.02
C THR A 56 -15.63 3.74 15.74
N ASP A 57 -15.48 3.05 14.61
CA ASP A 57 -14.18 2.59 14.13
C ASP A 57 -13.26 3.78 13.87
N HIS A 58 -12.01 3.66 14.30
CA HIS A 58 -10.94 4.61 13.97
C HIS A 58 -9.79 3.88 13.33
N TYR A 59 -8.91 4.61 12.67
CA TYR A 59 -7.78 4.02 11.97
C TYR A 59 -6.46 4.30 12.70
N ALA A 60 -5.47 3.43 12.50
CA ALA A 60 -4.11 3.70 12.88
C ALA A 60 -3.23 3.49 11.64
N ILE A 61 -2.27 4.37 11.45
CA ILE A 61 -1.24 4.23 10.42
C ILE A 61 0.06 3.96 11.15
N GLU A 62 0.57 2.75 10.99
CA GLU A 62 1.72 2.25 11.75
C GLU A 62 2.84 1.86 10.78
N ARG A 63 4.07 2.24 11.12
CA ARG A 63 5.27 1.68 10.48
C ARG A 63 5.68 0.43 11.23
N GLU A 64 5.92 -0.64 10.50
CA GLU A 64 6.29 -1.91 11.10
C GLU A 64 7.61 -2.44 10.56
N ALA A 65 8.49 -2.80 11.49
CA ALA A 65 9.87 -3.14 11.21
C ALA A 65 10.08 -4.58 10.73
N TYR A 66 9.04 -5.42 10.64
CA TYR A 66 8.95 -6.73 9.94
C TYR A 66 7.83 -7.59 10.56
N ARG A 67 7.04 -8.28 9.73
CA ARG A 67 6.20 -9.42 10.17
C ARG A 67 6.55 -10.65 9.36
N GLY A 68 7.16 -11.66 9.98
CA GLY A 68 7.55 -12.88 9.29
C GLY A 68 8.63 -13.69 10.03
N PRO A 69 8.98 -14.89 9.53
CA PRO A 69 10.14 -15.64 10.00
C PRO A 69 11.43 -14.85 9.71
N GLN A 70 12.40 -14.85 10.63
CA GLN A 70 13.65 -14.05 10.55
C GLN A 70 14.15 -13.88 9.11
N ALA A 71 14.28 -12.61 8.68
CA ALA A 71 14.74 -12.28 7.34
C ALA A 71 16.04 -13.04 7.03
N ARG A 72 16.04 -13.85 5.97
CA ARG A 72 17.23 -14.62 5.53
C ARG A 72 18.40 -13.71 5.11
N THR A 73 18.12 -12.43 4.90
CA THR A 73 19.09 -11.41 4.52
C THR A 73 18.95 -10.18 5.41
N PRO A 74 20.00 -9.76 6.14
CA PRO A 74 20.02 -8.57 7.01
C PRO A 74 19.88 -7.23 6.26
N LYS A 75 19.66 -7.26 4.94
CA LYS A 75 19.78 -6.10 4.05
C LYS A 75 18.50 -5.29 3.89
N HIS A 76 17.38 -5.78 4.40
CA HIS A 76 16.08 -5.14 4.24
C HIS A 76 15.59 -4.72 5.62
N ILE A 77 15.64 -3.42 5.90
CA ILE A 77 14.86 -2.81 6.97
C ILE A 77 13.46 -2.70 6.36
N PRO A 78 12.52 -3.56 6.72
CA PRO A 78 11.23 -3.50 6.09
C PRO A 78 10.48 -2.31 6.65
N ASP A 79 10.16 -1.40 5.75
CA ASP A 79 9.41 -0.20 6.04
C ASP A 79 8.00 -0.36 5.51
N VAL A 80 7.28 -1.29 6.14
CA VAL A 80 5.88 -1.51 5.84
C VAL A 80 5.07 -0.43 6.54
N ILE A 81 4.22 0.26 5.79
CA ILE A 81 3.15 1.06 6.39
C ILE A 81 1.88 0.24 6.38
N VAL A 82 1.29 0.06 7.56
CA VAL A 82 0.04 -0.66 7.74
C VAL A 82 -1.04 0.35 8.12
N VAL A 83 -2.15 0.35 7.38
CA VAL A 83 -3.38 0.98 7.86
C VAL A 83 -4.21 -0.08 8.55
N ARG A 84 -4.55 0.20 9.80
CA ARG A 84 -5.29 -0.68 10.69
C ARG A 84 -6.60 -0.04 11.08
N VAL A 85 -7.71 -0.76 10.95
CA VAL A 85 -8.97 -0.38 11.58
C VAL A 85 -9.01 -0.93 13.00
N ARG A 86 -9.44 -0.09 13.95
CA ARG A 86 -9.61 -0.45 15.36
C ARG A 86 -11.07 -0.27 15.73
N HIS A 87 -11.70 -1.36 16.14
CA HIS A 87 -13.06 -1.32 16.64
C HIS A 87 -13.04 -0.76 18.06
N ALA A 88 -13.76 0.34 18.27
CA ALA A 88 -13.91 0.89 19.61
C ALA A 88 -14.69 -0.12 20.47
N PRO A 89 -14.15 -0.58 21.61
CA PRO A 89 -14.94 -1.39 22.52
C PRO A 89 -16.17 -0.56 22.97
N PRO A 90 -17.33 -1.20 23.20
CA PRO A 90 -18.50 -0.50 23.71
C PRO A 90 -18.12 0.27 24.99
N VAL A 91 -18.72 1.46 25.15
CA VAL A 91 -18.40 2.55 26.12
C VAL A 91 -18.46 2.15 27.61
N ALA A 92 -18.59 0.86 27.93
CA ALA A 92 -18.45 0.37 29.29
C ALA A 92 -16.99 0.59 29.74
N GLN A 93 -16.77 1.66 30.50
CA GLN A 93 -15.58 1.78 31.34
C GLN A 93 -15.41 0.45 32.08
N PRO A 94 -14.24 -0.22 31.95
CA PRO A 94 -14.03 -1.47 32.67
C PRO A 94 -14.26 -1.22 34.16
N ALA A 95 -15.02 -2.08 34.81
CA ALA A 95 -15.29 -1.93 36.24
C ALA A 95 -13.95 -1.91 37.01
N PRO A 96 -13.84 -1.20 38.14
CA PRO A 96 -12.63 -1.24 38.96
C PRO A 96 -12.18 -2.67 39.23
N GLY A 97 -10.92 -2.99 38.89
CA GLY A 97 -10.36 -4.34 38.99
C GLY A 97 -10.45 -5.21 37.73
N GLN A 98 -11.10 -4.73 36.66
CA GLN A 98 -11.09 -5.40 35.36
C GLN A 98 -9.96 -4.88 34.47
N ARG A 99 -9.30 -5.79 33.75
CA ARG A 99 -8.32 -5.42 32.72
C ARG A 99 -9.05 -4.73 31.56
N PRO A 100 -8.52 -3.64 30.99
CA PRO A 100 -9.06 -3.07 29.77
C PRO A 100 -9.16 -4.14 28.68
N GLN A 101 -10.33 -4.24 28.03
CA GLN A 101 -10.45 -5.09 26.85
C GLN A 101 -9.59 -4.48 25.75
N ARG A 102 -8.78 -5.32 25.10
CA ARG A 102 -8.03 -4.86 23.92
C ARG A 102 -9.04 -4.55 22.81
N PRO A 103 -8.88 -3.43 22.08
CA PRO A 103 -9.68 -3.19 20.89
C PRO A 103 -9.45 -4.34 19.90
N GLN A 104 -10.50 -4.71 19.18
CA GLN A 104 -10.35 -5.61 18.05
C GLN A 104 -9.73 -4.81 16.90
N GLU A 105 -8.68 -5.35 16.30
CA GLU A 105 -7.92 -4.65 15.28
C GLU A 105 -7.87 -5.46 14.00
N ARG A 106 -7.80 -4.79 12.86
CA ARG A 106 -7.57 -5.45 11.58
C ARG A 106 -6.70 -4.58 10.69
N ASP A 107 -5.68 -5.20 10.10
CA ASP A 107 -4.89 -4.57 9.05
C ASP A 107 -5.67 -4.63 7.72
N VAL A 108 -5.90 -3.47 7.12
CA VAL A 108 -6.76 -3.31 5.93
C VAL A 108 -5.97 -2.90 4.68
N LEU A 109 -4.87 -2.18 4.86
CA LEU A 109 -3.94 -1.80 3.80
C LEU A 109 -2.51 -2.08 4.24
N TRP A 110 -1.76 -2.72 3.36
CA TRP A 110 -0.33 -2.99 3.47
C TRP A 110 0.41 -2.21 2.38
N ILE A 111 1.40 -1.40 2.76
CA ILE A 111 2.19 -0.61 1.83
C ILE A 111 3.65 -1.02 1.97
N GLU A 112 4.17 -1.73 0.98
CA GLU A 112 5.56 -2.15 0.92
C GLU A 112 6.40 -1.03 0.29
N CYS A 113 7.21 -0.35 1.10
CA CYS A 113 8.00 0.81 0.65
C CYS A 113 9.45 0.42 0.35
N LYS A 114 9.96 0.82 -0.81
CA LYS A 114 11.32 0.52 -1.27
C LYS A 114 11.97 1.71 -1.97
N ALA A 115 13.29 1.71 -1.99
CA ALA A 115 14.07 2.80 -2.55
C ALA A 115 13.92 2.87 -4.08
N PRO A 116 14.09 4.06 -4.69
CA PRO A 116 14.05 4.22 -6.15
C PRO A 116 14.97 3.27 -6.94
N SER A 117 16.04 2.77 -6.31
CA SER A 117 16.96 1.79 -6.91
C SER A 117 16.29 0.47 -7.32
N ASP A 118 15.16 0.12 -6.73
CA ASP A 118 14.41 -1.11 -7.01
C ASP A 118 13.34 -0.92 -8.10
N MET A 119 13.30 0.23 -8.76
CA MET A 119 12.23 0.59 -9.72
C MET A 119 12.32 -0.19 -11.05
N ALA A 120 13.39 -0.93 -11.28
CA ALA A 120 13.51 -1.84 -12.41
C ALA A 120 12.56 -3.05 -12.26
N PRO A 121 12.16 -3.72 -13.36
CA PRO A 121 11.19 -4.82 -13.28
C PRO A 121 11.57 -5.96 -12.32
N HIS A 122 12.87 -6.28 -12.21
CA HIS A 122 13.35 -7.29 -11.26
C HIS A 122 13.20 -6.85 -9.80
N GLY A 123 13.30 -5.55 -9.52
CA GLY A 123 13.07 -5.00 -8.19
C GLY A 123 11.59 -5.09 -7.83
N TRP A 124 10.68 -4.67 -8.72
CA TRP A 124 9.23 -4.87 -8.51
C TRP A 124 8.86 -6.33 -8.23
N HIS A 125 9.44 -7.28 -8.98
CA HIS A 125 9.24 -8.71 -8.75
C HIS A 125 9.71 -9.15 -7.36
N ALA A 126 10.93 -8.76 -6.96
CA ALA A 126 11.47 -9.06 -5.64
C ALA A 126 10.61 -8.47 -4.52
N VAL A 127 10.18 -7.22 -4.66
CA VAL A 127 9.35 -6.51 -3.68
C VAL A 127 7.98 -7.16 -3.53
N LEU A 128 7.35 -7.59 -4.64
CA LEU A 128 6.11 -8.33 -4.58
C LEU A 128 6.28 -9.69 -3.89
N GLY A 129 7.36 -10.41 -4.19
CA GLY A 129 7.71 -11.67 -3.52
C GLY A 129 7.87 -11.50 -2.01
N GLU A 130 8.68 -10.52 -1.59
CA GLU A 130 8.86 -10.18 -0.17
C GLU A 130 7.53 -9.81 0.51
N ALA A 131 6.70 -8.98 -0.13
CA ALA A 131 5.41 -8.60 0.41
C ALA A 131 4.52 -9.84 0.62
N THR A 132 4.48 -10.76 -0.35
CA THR A 132 3.64 -11.97 -0.25
C THR A 132 4.08 -12.93 0.84
N GLU A 133 5.39 -13.11 1.05
CA GLU A 133 5.90 -13.93 2.16
C GLU A 133 5.49 -13.36 3.53
N ARG A 134 5.53 -12.04 3.69
CA ARG A 134 5.14 -11.37 4.93
C ARG A 134 3.63 -11.36 5.14
N LEU A 135 2.87 -11.08 4.08
CA LEU A 135 1.41 -11.16 4.10
C LEU A 135 0.94 -12.57 4.47
N ASP A 136 1.58 -13.62 3.96
CA ASP A 136 1.28 -14.99 4.35
C ASP A 136 1.46 -15.22 5.85
N SER A 137 2.58 -14.76 6.39
CA SER A 137 2.86 -14.87 7.83
C SER A 137 1.93 -14.01 8.69
N ALA A 138 1.57 -12.81 8.23
CA ALA A 138 0.80 -11.84 9.01
C ALA A 138 -0.72 -12.02 8.86
N HIS A 139 -1.18 -12.56 7.74
CA HIS A 139 -2.58 -12.44 7.33
C HIS A 139 -3.13 -13.69 6.65
N GLY A 140 -2.57 -14.88 6.86
CA GLY A 140 -2.82 -16.13 6.08
C GLY A 140 -4.28 -16.59 5.86
N ASN A 141 -5.28 -15.92 6.41
CA ASN A 141 -6.70 -16.24 6.27
C ASN A 141 -7.62 -15.06 5.91
N ARG A 142 -7.09 -13.86 5.66
CA ARG A 142 -7.92 -12.66 5.43
C ARG A 142 -7.40 -11.81 4.28
N GLU A 143 -8.32 -11.12 3.61
CA GLU A 143 -7.92 -10.20 2.55
C GLU A 143 -7.32 -8.90 3.10
N VAL A 144 -6.34 -8.37 2.37
CA VAL A 144 -5.66 -7.10 2.65
C VAL A 144 -5.38 -6.39 1.33
N PHE A 145 -5.63 -5.08 1.26
CA PHE A 145 -5.21 -4.28 0.12
C PHE A 145 -3.69 -4.12 0.15
N LEU A 146 -3.02 -4.20 -0.99
CA LEU A 146 -1.57 -4.11 -1.10
C LEU A 146 -1.21 -2.96 -2.03
N ILE A 147 -0.33 -2.07 -1.56
CA ILE A 147 0.39 -1.12 -2.40
C ILE A 147 1.86 -1.52 -2.39
N LEU A 148 2.45 -1.63 -3.58
CA LEU A 148 3.89 -1.65 -3.75
C LEU A 148 4.33 -0.23 -4.11
N ALA A 149 5.19 0.36 -3.28
CA ALA A 149 5.67 1.73 -3.42
C ALA A 149 7.19 1.73 -3.61
N ILE A 150 7.66 2.14 -4.78
CA ILE A 150 9.09 2.23 -5.09
C ILE A 150 9.42 3.64 -5.56
N GLY A 151 10.12 4.39 -4.70
CA GLY A 151 10.35 5.82 -4.94
C GLY A 151 9.04 6.58 -5.14
N MET A 152 8.94 7.32 -6.25
CA MET A 152 7.74 8.06 -6.64
C MET A 152 6.66 7.20 -7.30
N LYS A 153 6.93 5.92 -7.56
CA LYS A 153 6.04 5.04 -8.31
C LYS A 153 5.29 4.08 -7.40
N TRP A 154 4.08 3.72 -7.80
CA TRP A 154 3.28 2.75 -7.05
C TRP A 154 2.37 1.89 -7.93
N MET A 155 2.02 0.71 -7.40
CA MET A 155 1.04 -0.21 -7.95
C MET A 155 0.16 -0.74 -6.82
N CYS A 156 -1.11 -1.03 -7.11
CA CYS A 156 -2.04 -1.57 -6.13
C CYS A 156 -2.57 -2.95 -6.55
N PHE A 157 -2.88 -3.76 -5.54
CA PHE A 157 -3.40 -5.11 -5.68
C PHE A 157 -4.34 -5.42 -4.51
N LEU A 158 -5.08 -6.52 -4.65
CA LEU A 158 -5.71 -7.20 -3.53
C LEU A 158 -4.95 -8.50 -3.27
N TRP A 159 -4.59 -8.75 -2.02
CA TRP A 159 -4.10 -10.04 -1.59
C TRP A 159 -5.22 -10.78 -0.84
N ASN A 160 -5.61 -11.96 -1.34
CA ASN A 160 -6.70 -12.74 -0.75
C ASN A 160 -6.30 -14.22 -0.63
N PRO A 161 -5.91 -14.67 0.58
CA PRO A 161 -5.48 -16.04 0.83
C PRO A 161 -6.64 -17.03 0.88
N ALA A 162 -7.86 -16.56 1.12
CA ALA A 162 -9.05 -17.42 1.23
C ALA A 162 -9.58 -17.87 -0.13
N ALA A 163 -9.20 -17.20 -1.23
CA ALA A 163 -9.71 -17.52 -2.56
C ALA A 163 -8.62 -17.52 -3.65
N PRO A 164 -7.52 -18.30 -3.54
CA PRO A 164 -6.40 -18.24 -4.49
C PRO A 164 -6.83 -18.41 -5.96
N LEU A 165 -6.21 -17.67 -6.87
CA LEU A 165 -6.54 -17.75 -8.29
C LEU A 165 -6.10 -19.10 -8.89
N PRO A 166 -6.91 -19.68 -9.79
CA PRO A 166 -6.49 -20.79 -10.63
C PRO A 166 -5.27 -20.42 -11.49
N ALA A 167 -4.48 -21.43 -11.87
CA ALA A 167 -3.22 -21.23 -12.61
C ALA A 167 -3.37 -20.41 -13.90
N ASN A 168 -4.50 -20.53 -14.61
CA ASN A 168 -4.78 -19.79 -15.85
C ASN A 168 -5.26 -18.34 -15.64
N GLN A 169 -5.57 -17.95 -14.40
CA GLN A 169 -6.02 -16.61 -14.04
C GLN A 169 -4.98 -15.84 -13.22
N LYS A 170 -3.94 -16.55 -12.76
CA LYS A 170 -2.81 -16.01 -12.02
C LYS A 170 -2.13 -14.88 -12.80
N LEU A 171 -1.72 -13.84 -12.08
CA LEU A 171 -0.92 -12.76 -12.64
C LEU A 171 0.49 -13.24 -12.98
N ARG A 172 1.05 -12.64 -14.03
CA ARG A 172 2.46 -12.78 -14.44
C ARG A 172 3.08 -11.40 -14.47
N MET A 173 4.40 -11.28 -14.42
CA MET A 173 5.07 -9.97 -14.51
C MET A 173 6.00 -9.90 -15.71
N ARG A 174 5.95 -8.80 -16.45
CA ARG A 174 6.82 -8.56 -17.61
C ARG A 174 8.28 -8.47 -17.17
N MET A 175 9.17 -9.24 -17.81
CA MET A 175 10.61 -9.13 -17.59
C MET A 175 11.20 -7.87 -18.24
N ALA A 176 12.32 -7.37 -17.72
CA ALA A 176 12.95 -6.13 -18.20
C ALA A 176 13.41 -6.18 -19.67
N ASN A 177 13.71 -7.36 -20.19
CA ASN A 177 14.11 -7.55 -21.59
C ASN A 177 12.91 -7.62 -22.56
N ASN A 178 11.68 -7.49 -22.07
CA ASN A 178 10.42 -7.70 -22.81
C ASN A 178 10.30 -9.08 -23.50
N ALA A 179 11.22 -10.01 -23.23
CA ALA A 179 11.32 -11.28 -23.93
C ALA A 179 10.59 -12.43 -23.21
N GLY A 180 10.08 -12.19 -22.00
CA GLY A 180 9.41 -13.21 -21.20
C GLY A 180 8.63 -12.66 -20.00
N PHE A 181 8.17 -13.59 -19.17
CA PHE A 181 7.37 -13.30 -17.98
C PHE A 181 7.91 -14.07 -16.78
N TRP A 182 7.85 -13.44 -15.61
CA TRP A 182 7.88 -14.15 -14.34
C TRP A 182 6.49 -14.73 -14.07
N ASP A 183 6.41 -16.07 -14.06
CA ASP A 183 5.18 -16.84 -13.85
C ASP A 183 5.01 -17.31 -12.40
N ASP A 184 5.93 -16.95 -11.51
CA ASP A 184 6.03 -17.36 -10.12
C ASP A 184 5.40 -16.39 -9.12
N ILE A 185 4.60 -15.42 -9.59
CA ILE A 185 3.84 -14.49 -8.75
C ILE A 185 2.98 -15.24 -7.71
N ASP A 186 2.67 -14.70 -6.55
CA ASP A 186 1.75 -15.40 -5.65
C ASP A 186 0.32 -15.44 -6.24
N ASN A 187 -0.34 -16.60 -6.27
CA ASN A 187 -1.68 -16.73 -6.87
C ASN A 187 -2.81 -16.11 -6.02
N ARG A 188 -2.51 -15.65 -4.81
CA ARG A 188 -3.43 -14.90 -3.95
C ARG A 188 -3.47 -13.42 -4.33
N ILE A 189 -2.44 -12.92 -5.01
CA ILE A 189 -2.38 -11.57 -5.58
C ILE A 189 -3.29 -11.50 -6.79
N ARG A 190 -4.16 -10.48 -6.81
CA ARG A 190 -5.10 -10.23 -7.90
C ARG A 190 -5.27 -8.74 -8.15
N PRO A 191 -5.72 -8.34 -9.35
CA PRO A 191 -6.23 -7.00 -9.57
C PRO A 191 -7.40 -6.73 -8.62
N ILE A 192 -7.55 -5.48 -8.17
CA ILE A 192 -8.80 -5.06 -7.54
C ILE A 192 -9.88 -5.14 -8.64
N PRO A 193 -11.11 -5.62 -8.38
CA PRO A 193 -12.11 -5.76 -9.44
C PRO A 193 -12.35 -4.42 -10.17
N ALA A 194 -12.46 -4.44 -11.50
CA ALA A 194 -12.61 -3.22 -12.30
C ALA A 194 -13.90 -2.44 -11.99
N GLY A 195 -14.95 -3.13 -11.52
CA GLY A 195 -16.17 -2.51 -11.02
C GLY A 195 -16.00 -1.80 -9.68
N THR A 196 -14.91 -2.07 -8.95
CA THR A 196 -14.55 -1.45 -7.68
C THR A 196 -13.52 -0.35 -7.88
N LEU A 197 -12.37 -0.66 -8.51
CA LEU A 197 -11.31 0.30 -8.83
C LEU A 197 -11.01 0.26 -10.35
N PRO A 198 -11.73 1.05 -11.17
CA PRO A 198 -11.45 1.14 -12.59
C PRO A 198 -10.09 1.83 -12.86
N GLY A 199 -9.50 1.58 -14.03
CA GLY A 199 -8.30 2.30 -14.47
C GLY A 199 -6.95 1.72 -14.02
N GLN A 200 -6.93 0.46 -13.56
CA GLN A 200 -5.72 -0.31 -13.21
C GLN A 200 -4.83 -0.64 -14.43
N ARG A 201 -4.20 0.38 -15.02
CA ARG A 201 -3.39 0.29 -16.25
C ARG A 201 -2.12 -0.56 -16.11
N HIS A 202 -1.63 -0.75 -14.89
CA HIS A 202 -0.46 -1.60 -14.62
C HIS A 202 -0.75 -3.09 -14.79
N ILE A 203 -1.99 -3.48 -15.06
CA ILE A 203 -2.39 -4.87 -15.32
C ILE A 203 -3.05 -4.97 -16.70
N VAL A 204 -2.39 -5.65 -17.64
CA VAL A 204 -2.88 -5.86 -19.01
C VAL A 204 -2.92 -7.37 -19.30
N ASN A 205 -4.09 -7.93 -19.57
CA ASN A 205 -4.24 -9.37 -19.89
C ASN A 205 -3.58 -10.31 -18.87
N ASN A 206 -3.81 -10.06 -17.57
CA ASN A 206 -3.17 -10.76 -16.43
C ASN A 206 -1.63 -10.62 -16.38
N VAL A 207 -1.08 -9.60 -17.02
CA VAL A 207 0.34 -9.26 -16.95
C VAL A 207 0.51 -7.94 -16.19
N ILE A 208 1.37 -7.95 -15.17
CA ILE A 208 1.83 -6.76 -14.47
C ILE A 208 2.88 -6.07 -15.34
N GLU A 209 2.56 -4.86 -15.78
CA GLU A 209 3.39 -4.00 -16.62
C GLU A 209 4.00 -2.89 -15.75
N THR A 210 5.23 -3.10 -15.28
CA THR A 210 5.89 -2.21 -14.29
C THR A 210 6.18 -0.82 -14.84
N ASN A 211 6.30 -0.66 -16.17
CA ASN A 211 6.45 0.63 -16.84
C ASN A 211 5.16 1.47 -16.81
N LEU A 212 4.01 0.87 -16.49
CA LEU A 212 2.73 1.55 -16.37
C LEU A 212 2.36 1.88 -14.92
N ALA A 213 3.29 1.68 -13.98
CA ALA A 213 3.13 2.09 -12.58
C ALA A 213 2.73 3.58 -12.46
N TYR A 214 1.90 3.86 -11.47
CA TYR A 214 1.40 5.21 -11.19
C TYR A 214 2.48 6.06 -10.55
N THR A 215 2.30 7.38 -10.57
CA THR A 215 3.24 8.34 -9.99
C THR A 215 2.61 9.19 -8.90
N LEU A 216 3.41 9.64 -7.93
CA LEU A 216 3.05 10.63 -6.91
C LEU A 216 3.34 12.07 -7.35
N ASN A 217 3.89 12.28 -8.54
CA ASN A 217 4.22 13.61 -9.04
C ASN A 217 2.94 14.43 -9.26
N TYR A 218 2.75 15.47 -8.47
CA TYR A 218 1.59 16.37 -8.53
C TYR A 218 1.88 17.75 -9.13
N TRP A 219 3.13 18.02 -9.48
CA TRP A 219 3.59 19.34 -9.95
C TRP A 219 3.83 19.39 -11.45
N ASP A 220 4.11 18.26 -12.11
CA ASP A 220 4.28 18.22 -13.55
C ASP A 220 2.99 18.65 -14.25
N VAL A 221 3.13 19.55 -15.21
CA VAL A 221 2.04 20.04 -16.05
C VAL A 221 2.15 19.46 -17.44
N ASN A 222 1.01 19.08 -18.01
CA ASN A 222 0.94 18.69 -19.40
C ASN A 222 1.18 19.94 -20.27
N PRO A 223 2.20 19.95 -21.14
CA PRO A 223 2.57 21.15 -21.90
C PRO A 223 1.51 21.55 -22.93
N THR A 224 0.57 20.67 -23.27
CA THR A 224 -0.52 20.92 -24.23
C THR A 224 -1.78 21.46 -23.54
N THR A 225 -2.10 20.99 -22.35
CA THR A 225 -3.36 21.36 -21.66
C THR A 225 -3.16 22.34 -20.51
N ASN A 226 -1.92 22.58 -20.05
CA ASN A 226 -1.59 23.32 -18.82
C ASN A 226 -2.29 22.77 -17.56
N LEU A 227 -2.75 21.52 -17.59
CA LEU A 227 -3.31 20.81 -16.45
C LEU A 227 -2.26 19.90 -15.83
N GLN A 228 -2.42 19.53 -14.56
CA GLN A 228 -1.57 18.54 -13.89
C GLN A 228 -1.51 17.24 -14.70
N ALA A 229 -0.30 16.83 -15.09
CA ALA A 229 -0.07 15.73 -16.01
C ALA A 229 -0.50 14.37 -15.44
N HIS A 230 -0.47 14.24 -14.12
CA HIS A 230 -0.67 12.97 -13.41
C HIS A 230 -1.85 12.99 -12.44
N LEU A 231 -2.77 13.94 -12.59
CA LEU A 231 -3.95 14.05 -11.72
C LEU A 231 -4.74 12.73 -11.66
N ALA A 232 -4.87 12.02 -12.78
CA ALA A 232 -5.56 10.73 -12.83
C ALA A 232 -4.91 9.66 -11.93
N ASP A 233 -3.58 9.66 -11.80
CA ASP A 233 -2.85 8.74 -10.93
C ASP A 233 -3.17 9.08 -9.46
N LEU A 234 -3.09 10.36 -9.10
CA LEU A 234 -3.35 10.83 -7.74
C LEU A 234 -4.80 10.56 -7.32
N THR A 235 -5.77 10.88 -8.19
CA THR A 235 -7.19 10.59 -7.95
C THR A 235 -7.46 9.09 -7.83
N LEU A 236 -6.77 8.24 -8.59
CA LEU A 236 -6.92 6.79 -8.45
C LEU A 236 -6.51 6.32 -7.05
N LEU A 237 -5.45 6.90 -6.48
CA LEU A 237 -5.01 6.58 -5.11
C LEU A 237 -6.03 7.03 -4.07
N GLU A 238 -6.62 8.22 -4.21
CA GLU A 238 -7.71 8.65 -3.31
C GLU A 238 -8.93 7.76 -3.41
N ASN A 239 -9.32 7.36 -4.63
CA ASN A 239 -10.42 6.45 -4.87
C ASN A 239 -10.16 5.10 -4.20
N LEU A 240 -8.92 4.59 -4.27
CA LEU A 240 -8.52 3.40 -3.54
C LEU A 240 -8.71 3.57 -2.03
N PHE A 241 -8.29 4.69 -1.44
CA PHE A 241 -8.51 4.95 -0.01
C PHE A 241 -10.00 5.00 0.35
N ALA A 242 -10.82 5.65 -0.47
CA ALA A 242 -12.27 5.68 -0.27
C ALA A 242 -12.89 4.28 -0.35
N ILE A 243 -12.43 3.43 -1.28
CA ILE A 243 -12.85 2.02 -1.37
C ILE A 243 -12.49 1.27 -0.09
N ILE A 244 -11.25 1.42 0.38
CA ILE A 244 -10.77 0.76 1.61
C ILE A 244 -11.61 1.19 2.81
N GLN A 245 -11.95 2.47 2.96
CA GLN A 245 -12.80 2.92 4.07
C GLN A 245 -14.21 2.30 4.05
N ASN A 246 -14.75 2.05 2.86
CA ASN A 246 -16.12 1.54 2.68
C ASN A 246 -16.18 0.02 2.49
N HIS A 247 -15.03 -0.66 2.52
CA HIS A 247 -14.94 -2.10 2.32
C HIS A 247 -15.43 -2.84 3.57
N GLN A 248 -16.20 -3.91 3.37
CA GLN A 248 -16.68 -4.75 4.47
C GLN A 248 -15.63 -5.79 4.84
N TYR A 249 -15.06 -5.65 6.02
CA TYR A 249 -13.99 -6.51 6.50
C TYR A 249 -14.52 -7.69 7.32
N ILE A 250 -14.19 -8.92 6.92
CA ILE A 250 -14.55 -10.16 7.65
C ILE A 250 -13.36 -10.71 8.45
N GLY A 251 -13.45 -10.71 9.77
CA GLY A 251 -12.41 -11.23 10.68
C GLY A 251 -11.41 -10.19 11.19
N TRP A 252 -10.65 -10.55 12.22
CA TRP A 252 -9.75 -9.67 12.97
C TRP A 252 -8.30 -10.18 12.95
N ASN A 253 -7.36 -9.31 13.30
CA ASN A 253 -5.98 -9.68 13.61
C ASN A 253 -5.99 -10.66 14.81
N PRO A 254 -5.25 -11.79 14.78
CA PRO A 254 -5.09 -12.64 15.96
C PRO A 254 -4.48 -11.88 17.15
N ASP A 255 -4.81 -12.33 18.36
CA ASP A 255 -4.40 -11.70 19.63
C ASP A 255 -2.87 -11.71 19.89
N HIS A 256 -2.13 -12.44 19.06
CA HIS A 256 -0.69 -12.66 19.17
C HIS A 256 -0.02 -12.37 17.82
N PHE A 257 0.26 -11.09 17.59
CA PHE A 257 1.39 -10.67 16.77
C PHE A 257 2.48 -10.10 17.66
#